data_AF-A0A959HCU0-F1
#
_entry.id   AF-A0A959HCU0-F1
#
_cell.length_a   1.000
_cell.length_b   1.000
_cell.length_c   1.000
_cell.angle_alpha   90.00
_cell.angle_beta   90.00
_cell.angle_gamma   90.00
#
_symmetry.space_group_name_H-M   'P 1'
#
loop_
_entity.id
_entity.type
_entity.pdbx_description
1 polymer ?
#
loop_
_entity_poly.entity_id
_entity_poly.type
_entity_poly.pdbx_seq_one_letter_code
_entity_poly.pdbx_strand_id
1 'polypeptide(L)'
;GQASARLLVENDGTEAITSMDIQQYLIGNVTADTASFRWEGLLEPGGRQYIQMPPLQSVPGEYEYVANIVLANGQSDARWLNNQLKTRARIIADEFIEAQVSDNYQPCQGGQALLQSLYDGQGEVRWYDEPVDGSLLGEGRNALLPVADEPLTVYMEVAPVEMVGRPDNVEGTTQYSTDAYGLSFDAYSAFTIKSVKVYTEEAGSRLLILEGPNGYSFTKIVPMGVGEQRVELNLHIEPGEGWVLRLRAGKPLGLSLGGSDYPYVVPNVLSINRSTQSLIYYNYFYDWEVEY
;
A
#
# COMPACT_ATOMS: atom_id res chain seq x y z
N GLY A 1 13.93 -2.17 -0.54
CA GLY A 1 12.84 -3.11 -0.86
C GLY A 1 13.39 -4.29 -1.64
N GLN A 2 12.63 -5.39 -1.69
CA GLN A 2 12.95 -6.55 -2.51
C GLN A 2 12.05 -6.59 -3.75
N ALA A 3 12.60 -7.01 -4.90
CA ALA A 3 11.83 -7.34 -6.08
C ALA A 3 12.06 -8.82 -6.43
N SER A 4 10.99 -9.61 -6.51
CA SER A 4 11.06 -10.98 -7.04
C SER A 4 10.18 -11.09 -8.29
N ALA A 5 10.62 -11.88 -9.25
CA ALA A 5 9.95 -12.06 -10.54
C ALA A 5 9.69 -13.54 -10.83
N ARG A 6 8.65 -13.82 -11.60
CA ARG A 6 8.41 -15.12 -12.23
C ARG A 6 8.58 -14.97 -13.73
N LEU A 7 9.51 -15.71 -14.32
CA LEU A 7 9.76 -15.70 -15.76
C LEU A 7 9.04 -16.89 -16.40
N LEU A 8 8.21 -16.64 -17.41
CA LEU A 8 7.73 -17.70 -18.30
C LEU A 8 8.80 -17.94 -19.37
N VAL A 9 9.37 -19.15 -19.39
CA VAL A 9 10.37 -19.56 -20.38
C VAL A 9 9.78 -20.62 -21.29
N GLU A 10 10.02 -20.49 -22.59
CA GLU A 10 9.62 -21.45 -23.62
C GLU A 10 10.86 -22.05 -24.27
N ASN A 11 10.88 -23.37 -24.43
CA ASN A 11 11.93 -24.06 -25.19
C ASN A 11 11.51 -24.17 -26.66
N ASP A 12 11.93 -23.21 -27.48
CA ASP A 12 11.76 -23.22 -28.94
C ASP A 12 12.88 -24.01 -29.68
N GLY A 13 13.68 -24.78 -28.93
CA GLY A 13 14.73 -25.64 -29.45
C GLY A 13 14.23 -27.03 -29.83
N THR A 14 15.12 -27.83 -30.41
CA THR A 14 14.85 -29.25 -30.77
C THR A 14 15.30 -30.25 -29.71
N GLU A 15 16.00 -29.78 -28.68
CA GLU A 15 16.53 -30.59 -27.58
C GLU A 15 15.98 -30.09 -26.24
N ALA A 16 15.89 -30.98 -25.26
CA ALA A 16 15.45 -30.61 -23.92
C ALA A 16 16.48 -29.69 -23.23
N ILE A 17 15.99 -28.65 -22.56
CA ILE A 17 16.82 -27.78 -21.73
C ILE A 17 16.85 -28.35 -20.32
N THR A 18 18.05 -28.65 -19.82
CA THR A 18 18.27 -29.20 -18.48
C THR A 18 18.91 -28.20 -17.51
N SER A 19 19.52 -27.14 -18.05
CA SER A 19 20.05 -26.04 -17.25
C SER A 19 20.00 -24.70 -17.99
N MET A 20 19.83 -23.62 -17.24
CA MET A 20 19.92 -22.26 -17.75
C MET A 20 20.69 -21.37 -16.78
N ASP A 21 21.63 -20.58 -17.31
CA ASP A 21 22.28 -19.50 -16.57
C ASP A 21 21.57 -18.19 -16.90
N ILE A 22 20.91 -17.61 -15.91
CA ILE A 22 20.05 -16.43 -16.05
C ILE A 22 20.70 -15.27 -15.29
N GLN A 23 20.84 -14.13 -15.93
CA GLN A 23 21.26 -12.87 -15.32
C GLN A 23 20.08 -11.93 -15.18
N GLN A 24 19.96 -11.29 -14.02
CA GLN A 24 18.94 -10.28 -13.77
C GLN A 24 19.55 -9.02 -13.15
N TYR A 25 18.98 -7.86 -13.45
CA TYR A 25 19.39 -6.56 -12.93
C TYR A 25 18.29 -5.50 -13.11
N LEU A 26 18.45 -4.38 -12.41
CA LEU A 26 17.56 -3.22 -12.49
C LEU A 26 18.26 -2.05 -13.19
N ILE A 27 17.74 -1.61 -14.32
CA ILE A 27 18.19 -0.38 -14.99
C ILE A 27 17.57 0.82 -14.26
N GLY A 28 18.40 1.84 -14.00
CA GLY A 28 18.04 3.01 -13.19
C GLY A 28 18.54 2.93 -11.75
N ASN A 29 19.02 1.75 -11.33
CA ASN A 29 19.72 1.62 -10.06
C ASN A 29 21.19 2.05 -10.20
N VAL A 30 21.60 3.06 -9.44
CA VAL A 30 22.96 3.64 -9.49
C VAL A 30 24.00 2.65 -8.94
N THR A 31 23.56 1.70 -8.10
CA THR A 31 24.29 0.52 -7.65
C THR A 31 23.66 -0.71 -8.30
N ALA A 32 23.92 -0.93 -9.59
CA ALA A 32 23.31 -2.03 -10.35
C ALA A 32 23.67 -3.41 -9.76
N ASP A 33 22.86 -3.91 -8.84
CA ASP A 33 22.97 -5.27 -8.34
C ASP A 33 22.58 -6.22 -9.47
N THR A 34 23.58 -6.89 -10.04
CA THR A 34 23.39 -7.96 -11.00
C THR A 34 23.41 -9.28 -10.23
N ALA A 35 22.31 -10.03 -10.28
CA ALA A 35 22.27 -11.38 -9.74
C ALA A 35 22.34 -12.40 -10.89
N SER A 36 23.15 -13.43 -10.70
CA SER A 36 23.18 -14.59 -11.59
C SER A 36 22.53 -15.77 -10.88
N PHE A 37 21.66 -16.47 -11.58
CA PHE A 37 20.91 -17.60 -11.09
C PHE A 37 21.05 -18.76 -12.07
N ARG A 38 21.43 -19.93 -11.56
CA ARG A 38 21.45 -21.16 -12.33
C ARG A 38 20.18 -21.94 -12.04
N TRP A 39 19.36 -22.10 -13.07
CA TRP A 39 18.21 -22.99 -13.04
C TRP A 39 18.64 -24.38 -13.52
N GLU A 40 18.13 -25.42 -12.85
CA GLU A 40 18.27 -26.82 -13.24
C GLU A 40 16.90 -27.49 -13.25
N GLY A 41 16.62 -28.30 -14.26
CA GLY A 41 15.33 -28.96 -14.42
C GLY A 41 15.21 -29.73 -15.72
N LEU A 42 13.99 -29.88 -16.22
CA LEU A 42 13.73 -30.50 -17.52
C LEU A 42 12.63 -29.70 -18.23
N LEU A 43 12.99 -29.04 -19.33
CA LEU A 43 12.07 -28.33 -20.20
C LEU A 43 12.14 -28.93 -21.61
N GLU A 44 11.16 -29.76 -21.95
CA GLU A 44 11.09 -30.44 -23.24
C GLU A 44 10.92 -29.47 -24.42
N PRO A 45 11.29 -29.85 -25.66
CA PRO A 45 10.99 -29.07 -26.86
C PRO A 45 9.52 -28.68 -26.97
N GLY A 46 9.25 -27.39 -27.22
CA GLY A 46 7.91 -26.79 -27.22
C GLY A 46 7.29 -26.61 -25.83
N GLY A 47 7.99 -27.00 -24.78
CA GLY A 47 7.54 -26.86 -23.40
C GLY A 47 7.65 -25.43 -22.89
N ARG A 48 6.81 -25.10 -21.89
CA ARG A 48 6.83 -23.80 -21.20
C ARG A 48 6.86 -24.01 -19.69
N GLN A 49 7.63 -23.19 -18.98
CA GLN A 49 7.74 -23.28 -17.53
C GLN A 49 7.93 -21.91 -16.89
N TYR A 50 7.29 -21.72 -15.74
CA TYR A 50 7.58 -20.59 -14.86
C TYR A 50 8.83 -20.87 -14.02
N ILE A 51 9.76 -19.93 -14.00
CA ILE A 51 10.96 -19.95 -13.16
C ILE A 51 10.83 -18.83 -12.13
N GLN A 52 10.89 -19.20 -10.86
CA GLN A 52 10.96 -18.24 -9.76
C GLN A 52 12.37 -17.66 -9.68
N MET A 53 12.50 -16.34 -9.83
CA MET A 53 13.78 -15.66 -9.74
C MET A 53 14.11 -15.30 -8.28
N PRO A 54 15.38 -15.39 -7.88
CA PRO A 54 15.79 -14.91 -6.57
C PRO A 54 15.53 -13.40 -6.44
N PRO A 55 15.24 -12.89 -5.24
CA PRO A 55 14.94 -11.47 -5.05
C PRO A 55 16.15 -10.59 -5.36
N LEU A 56 15.91 -9.44 -5.97
CA LEU A 56 16.88 -8.33 -6.11
C LEU A 56 16.63 -7.31 -5.01
N GLN A 57 17.72 -6.83 -4.40
CA GLN A 57 17.67 -5.71 -3.45
C GLN A 57 17.84 -4.39 -4.20
N SER A 58 17.09 -3.37 -3.82
CA SER A 58 17.30 -2.02 -4.29
C SER A 58 16.72 -1.00 -3.32
N VAL A 59 17.16 0.25 -3.47
CA VAL A 59 16.45 1.40 -2.90
C VAL A 59 15.07 1.56 -3.58
N PRO A 60 14.11 2.22 -2.92
CA PRO A 60 12.81 2.50 -3.51
C PRO A 60 12.93 3.38 -4.76
N GLY A 61 12.13 3.10 -5.77
CA GLY A 61 12.15 3.83 -7.04
C GLY A 61 11.47 3.07 -8.18
N GLU A 62 11.42 3.73 -9.33
CA GLU A 62 11.00 3.15 -10.60
C GLU A 62 12.22 2.64 -11.36
N TYR A 63 12.14 1.40 -11.84
CA TYR A 63 13.21 0.71 -12.53
C TYR A 63 12.68 0.00 -13.79
N GLU A 64 13.60 -0.33 -14.70
CA GLU A 64 13.35 -1.35 -15.71
C GLU A 64 14.04 -2.65 -15.25
N TYR A 65 13.25 -3.65 -14.91
CA TYR A 65 13.74 -4.99 -14.60
C TYR A 65 14.09 -5.73 -15.87
N VAL A 66 15.30 -6.29 -15.91
CA VAL A 66 15.79 -7.08 -17.02
C VAL A 66 16.18 -8.46 -16.53
N ALA A 67 15.72 -9.49 -17.24
CA ALA A 67 16.21 -10.85 -17.09
C ALA A 67 16.70 -11.37 -18.44
N ASN A 68 17.85 -12.03 -18.45
CA ASN A 68 18.52 -12.53 -19.65
C ASN A 68 18.98 -13.96 -19.44
N ILE A 69 18.53 -14.88 -20.28
CA ILE A 69 19.08 -16.23 -20.34
C ILE A 69 20.39 -16.16 -21.14
N VAL A 70 21.51 -16.30 -20.42
CA VAL A 70 22.86 -16.18 -20.98
C VAL A 70 23.29 -17.48 -21.64
N LEU A 71 23.04 -18.62 -20.96
CA LEU A 71 23.35 -19.96 -21.45
C LEU A 71 22.16 -20.88 -21.23
N ALA A 72 21.85 -21.72 -22.22
CA ALA A 72 20.98 -22.88 -22.09
C ALA A 72 21.80 -24.13 -22.39
N ASN A 73 21.82 -25.11 -21.48
CA ASN A 73 22.70 -26.28 -21.55
C ASN A 73 24.19 -25.91 -21.77
N GLY A 74 24.63 -24.78 -21.21
CA GLY A 74 25.99 -24.26 -21.37
C GLY A 74 26.31 -23.65 -22.74
N GLN A 75 25.31 -23.51 -23.63
CA GLN A 75 25.44 -22.89 -24.96
C GLN A 75 24.75 -21.52 -24.96
N SER A 76 25.36 -20.53 -25.62
CA SER A 76 24.68 -19.24 -25.85
C SER A 76 23.73 -19.33 -27.04
N ASP A 77 22.53 -18.76 -26.93
CA ASP A 77 21.66 -18.58 -28.10
C ASP A 77 22.22 -17.44 -28.97
N ALA A 78 22.47 -17.74 -30.25
CA ALA A 78 22.99 -16.78 -31.21
C ALA A 78 21.92 -15.81 -31.74
N ARG A 79 20.63 -16.11 -31.50
CA ARG A 79 19.50 -15.25 -31.89
C ARG A 79 19.37 -14.14 -30.86
N TRP A 80 19.71 -12.92 -31.26
CA TRP A 80 19.58 -11.76 -30.39
C TRP A 80 18.10 -11.45 -30.10
N LEU A 81 17.76 -11.27 -28.81
CA LEU A 81 16.51 -10.70 -28.27
C LEU A 81 15.35 -11.67 -27.92
N ASN A 82 15.41 -12.97 -28.22
CA ASN A 82 14.39 -13.93 -27.73
C ASN A 82 14.65 -14.43 -26.31
N ASN A 83 15.84 -14.16 -25.77
CA ASN A 83 16.32 -14.63 -24.48
C ASN A 83 16.26 -13.56 -23.38
N GLN A 84 15.63 -12.41 -23.66
CA GLN A 84 15.56 -11.28 -22.74
C GLN A 84 14.12 -10.84 -22.47
N LEU A 85 13.78 -10.69 -21.20
CA LEU A 85 12.60 -9.99 -20.71
C LEU A 85 13.01 -8.59 -20.23
N LYS A 86 12.22 -7.59 -20.60
CA LYS A 86 12.28 -6.24 -20.02
C LYS A 86 10.89 -5.80 -19.59
N THR A 87 10.76 -5.34 -18.35
CA THR A 87 9.49 -4.82 -17.83
C THR A 87 9.74 -3.71 -16.83
N ARG A 88 8.72 -2.88 -16.58
CA ARG A 88 8.77 -1.86 -15.53
C ARG A 88 8.62 -2.54 -14.16
N ALA A 89 9.40 -2.08 -13.19
CA ALA A 89 9.35 -2.54 -11.82
C ALA A 89 9.40 -1.33 -10.88
N ARG A 90 8.46 -1.27 -9.94
CA ARG A 90 8.47 -0.29 -8.86
C ARG A 90 8.90 -0.99 -7.58
N ILE A 91 9.95 -0.48 -6.94
CA ILE A 91 10.39 -0.94 -5.63
C ILE A 91 9.93 0.10 -4.62
N ILE A 92 9.21 -0.34 -3.60
CA ILE A 92 8.74 0.50 -2.51
C ILE A 92 9.62 0.30 -1.27
N ALA A 93 9.58 1.29 -0.36
CA ALA A 93 10.33 1.28 0.88
C ALA A 93 9.75 0.34 1.92
N ASP A 94 8.51 -0.13 1.73
CA ASP A 94 7.82 -0.92 2.72
C ASP A 94 8.45 -2.30 2.92
N GLU A 95 8.44 -2.71 4.18
CA GLU A 95 8.71 -4.07 4.57
C GLU A 95 7.55 -4.95 4.09
N PHE A 96 7.87 -6.08 3.45
CA PHE A 96 6.86 -7.08 3.17
C PHE A 96 6.30 -7.59 4.49
N ILE A 97 5.00 -7.44 4.69
CA ILE A 97 4.33 -8.06 5.82
C ILE A 97 4.28 -9.56 5.52
N GLU A 98 4.98 -10.33 6.34
CA GLU A 98 5.05 -11.77 6.16
C GLU A 98 3.80 -12.49 6.70
N ALA A 99 3.47 -13.59 6.03
CA ALA A 99 2.48 -14.55 6.45
C ALA A 99 3.14 -15.91 6.56
N GLN A 100 2.67 -16.72 7.50
CA GLN A 100 3.12 -18.10 7.67
C GLN A 100 1.94 -19.05 7.76
N VAL A 101 2.18 -20.31 7.41
CA VAL A 101 1.30 -21.41 7.80
C VAL A 101 1.66 -21.77 9.24
N SER A 102 0.70 -21.73 10.16
CA SER A 102 0.94 -22.06 11.57
C SER A 102 1.31 -23.56 11.69
N ASP A 103 2.52 -23.87 12.16
CA ASP A 103 3.07 -25.23 12.26
C ASP A 103 2.23 -26.13 13.19
N ASN A 104 1.79 -27.31 12.74
CA ASN A 104 2.51 -28.58 12.98
C ASN A 104 2.27 -29.65 11.90
N TYR A 105 1.56 -29.34 10.81
CA TYR A 105 1.33 -30.27 9.71
C TYR A 105 1.39 -29.47 8.41
N GLN A 106 2.32 -29.83 7.50
CA GLN A 106 2.12 -29.49 6.10
C GLN A 106 0.74 -30.03 5.71
N PRO A 107 -0.19 -29.19 5.23
CA PRO A 107 -1.50 -29.66 4.81
C PRO A 107 -1.29 -30.74 3.75
N CYS A 108 -1.52 -32.00 4.14
CA CYS A 108 -1.58 -33.10 3.19
C CYS A 108 -2.88 -32.95 2.40
N GLN A 109 -2.99 -33.64 1.27
CA GLN A 109 -4.24 -33.71 0.51
C GLN A 109 -5.42 -34.03 1.46
N GLY A 110 -6.44 -33.16 1.48
CA GLY A 110 -7.59 -33.31 2.38
C GLY A 110 -7.47 -32.61 3.75
N GLY A 111 -6.35 -31.95 4.05
CA GLY A 111 -6.11 -31.20 5.28
C GLY A 111 -6.51 -29.72 5.19
N GLN A 112 -6.80 -29.10 6.34
CA GLN A 112 -6.96 -27.64 6.44
C GLN A 112 -5.63 -26.98 6.79
N ALA A 113 -5.43 -25.74 6.33
CA ALA A 113 -4.29 -24.91 6.69
C ALA A 113 -4.76 -23.72 7.53
N LEU A 114 -4.05 -23.43 8.61
CA LEU A 114 -4.23 -22.19 9.37
C LEU A 114 -3.15 -21.19 8.94
N LEU A 115 -3.57 -20.10 8.30
CA LEU A 115 -2.70 -18.99 7.98
C LEU A 115 -2.62 -18.03 9.15
N GLN A 116 -1.42 -17.49 9.39
CA GLN A 116 -1.16 -16.47 10.39
C GLN A 116 -0.39 -15.32 9.75
N SER A 117 -0.93 -14.12 9.86
CA SER A 117 -0.23 -12.87 9.53
C SER A 117 0.73 -12.51 10.65
N LEU A 118 1.94 -12.10 10.28
CA LEU A 118 2.92 -11.53 11.21
C LEU A 118 2.75 -10.01 11.38
N TYR A 119 1.72 -9.41 10.79
CA TYR A 119 1.37 -8.01 11.01
C TYR A 119 1.01 -7.75 12.47
N ASP A 120 1.72 -6.82 13.11
CA ASP A 120 1.50 -6.44 14.50
C ASP A 120 0.83 -5.06 14.68
N GLY A 121 0.72 -4.27 13.62
CA GLY A 121 0.04 -2.96 13.59
C GLY A 121 -1.49 -3.00 13.68
N GLN A 122 -2.10 -1.81 13.70
CA GLN A 122 -3.56 -1.64 13.66
C GLN A 122 -4.05 -1.72 12.21
N GLY A 123 -5.24 -2.27 11.99
CA GLY A 123 -5.82 -2.39 10.65
C GLY A 123 -6.40 -3.76 10.37
N GLU A 124 -6.92 -3.91 9.16
CA GLU A 124 -7.55 -5.15 8.71
C GLU A 124 -6.57 -6.00 7.90
N VAL A 125 -6.64 -7.31 8.09
CA VAL A 125 -5.91 -8.31 7.30
C VAL A 125 -6.94 -9.11 6.52
N ARG A 126 -6.73 -9.26 5.22
CA ARG A 126 -7.62 -10.01 4.31
C ARG A 126 -6.81 -11.01 3.51
N TRP A 127 -7.41 -12.16 3.21
CA TRP A 127 -6.75 -13.25 2.50
C TRP A 127 -7.51 -13.56 1.21
N TYR A 128 -6.81 -13.73 0.10
CA TYR A 128 -7.38 -13.90 -1.24
C TYR A 128 -6.78 -15.07 -1.99
N ASP A 129 -7.51 -15.63 -2.95
CA ASP A 129 -7.05 -16.70 -3.85
C ASP A 129 -6.20 -16.20 -5.03
N GLU A 130 -6.28 -14.91 -5.35
CA GLU A 130 -5.53 -14.24 -6.41
C GLU A 130 -4.93 -12.92 -5.91
N PRO A 131 -3.83 -12.43 -6.49
CA PRO A 131 -3.17 -11.20 -6.05
C PRO A 131 -3.93 -9.92 -6.46
N VAL A 132 -4.84 -10.00 -7.43
CA VAL A 132 -5.66 -8.89 -7.94
C VAL A 132 -7.04 -9.43 -8.26
N ASP A 133 -8.10 -8.74 -7.82
CA ASP A 133 -9.51 -9.11 -8.04
C ASP A 133 -9.88 -10.54 -7.58
N GLY A 134 -9.15 -11.08 -6.59
CA GLY A 134 -9.39 -12.39 -6.02
C GLY A 134 -10.65 -12.45 -5.14
N SER A 135 -11.13 -13.67 -4.91
CA SER A 135 -12.19 -13.94 -3.93
C SER A 135 -11.62 -13.93 -2.51
N LEU A 136 -12.32 -13.26 -1.60
CA LEU A 136 -11.97 -13.24 -0.18
C LEU A 136 -12.11 -14.66 0.41
N LEU A 137 -11.00 -15.20 0.92
CA LEU A 137 -10.91 -16.50 1.58
C LEU A 137 -11.10 -16.38 3.09
N GLY A 138 -10.73 -15.24 3.68
CA GLY A 138 -10.85 -15.01 5.11
C GLY A 138 -10.36 -13.63 5.53
N GLU A 139 -10.67 -13.27 6.77
CA GLU A 139 -10.30 -11.99 7.39
C GLU A 139 -9.65 -12.21 8.75
N GLY A 140 -8.87 -11.24 9.17
CA GLY A 140 -8.18 -11.21 10.44
C GLY A 140 -6.78 -11.81 10.39
N ARG A 141 -6.06 -11.64 11.50
CA ARG A 141 -4.66 -12.09 11.62
C ARG A 141 -4.48 -13.59 11.51
N ASN A 142 -5.53 -14.36 11.76
CA ASN A 142 -5.54 -15.81 11.55
C ASN A 142 -6.71 -16.18 10.65
N ALA A 143 -6.47 -16.96 9.61
CA ALA A 143 -7.50 -17.44 8.69
C ALA A 143 -7.39 -18.96 8.52
N LEU A 144 -8.47 -19.67 8.78
CA LEU A 144 -8.56 -21.11 8.53
C LEU A 144 -9.05 -21.33 7.11
N LEU A 145 -8.19 -21.89 6.26
CA LEU A 145 -8.55 -22.19 4.88
C LEU A 145 -9.47 -23.42 4.78
N PRO A 146 -10.33 -23.46 3.76
CA PRO A 146 -11.02 -24.69 3.39
C PRO A 146 -10.02 -25.76 2.96
N VAL A 147 -10.45 -27.02 3.01
CA VAL A 147 -9.67 -28.15 2.51
C VAL A 147 -9.47 -28.00 1.00
N ALA A 148 -8.24 -28.20 0.53
CA ALA A 148 -7.89 -28.20 -0.88
C ALA A 148 -7.30 -29.56 -1.28
N ASP A 149 -7.71 -30.05 -2.45
CA ASP A 149 -7.20 -31.31 -3.03
C ASP A 149 -5.94 -31.11 -3.89
N GLU A 150 -5.64 -29.84 -4.23
CA GLU A 150 -4.50 -29.40 -5.02
C GLU A 150 -3.73 -28.29 -4.27
N PRO A 151 -2.44 -28.05 -4.57
CA PRO A 151 -1.68 -26.95 -3.99
C PRO A 151 -2.37 -25.59 -4.22
N LEU A 152 -2.69 -24.88 -3.15
CA LEU A 152 -3.31 -23.55 -3.18
C LEU A 152 -2.26 -22.47 -2.87
N THR A 153 -2.22 -21.43 -3.69
CA THR A 153 -1.48 -20.20 -3.38
C THR A 153 -2.46 -19.19 -2.79
N VAL A 154 -2.09 -18.55 -1.68
CA VAL A 154 -2.93 -17.56 -1.01
C VAL A 154 -2.17 -16.25 -0.89
N TYR A 155 -2.89 -15.14 -1.07
CA TYR A 155 -2.37 -13.79 -1.02
C TYR A 155 -2.93 -13.09 0.21
N MET A 156 -2.10 -12.30 0.88
CA MET A 156 -2.49 -11.51 2.04
C MET A 156 -2.45 -10.03 1.66
N GLU A 157 -3.52 -9.32 2.01
CA GLU A 157 -3.60 -7.87 2.00
C GLU A 157 -3.65 -7.39 3.45
N VAL A 158 -2.94 -6.31 3.74
CA VAL A 158 -3.09 -5.57 4.99
C VAL A 158 -3.51 -4.16 4.62
N ALA A 159 -4.52 -3.65 5.33
CA ALA A 159 -4.93 -2.25 5.29
C ALA A 159 -4.59 -1.62 6.65
N PRO A 160 -3.34 -1.14 6.85
CA PRO A 160 -2.94 -0.45 8.06
C PRO A 160 -3.86 0.72 8.39
N VAL A 161 -4.08 0.94 9.68
CA VAL A 161 -4.79 2.12 10.20
C VAL A 161 -3.88 2.88 11.16
N GLU A 162 -3.76 4.18 10.95
CA GLU A 162 -3.02 5.08 11.85
C GLU A 162 -3.85 6.30 12.27
N MET A 163 -3.51 6.83 13.45
CA MET A 163 -4.05 8.08 13.97
C MET A 163 -3.04 9.20 13.76
N VAL A 164 -3.42 10.27 13.06
CA VAL A 164 -2.52 11.38 12.72
C VAL A 164 -3.20 12.74 12.94
N GLY A 165 -2.37 13.77 13.06
CA GLY A 165 -2.83 15.11 13.37
C GLY A 165 -2.83 15.36 14.87
N ARG A 166 -3.44 16.47 15.25
CA ARG A 166 -3.49 16.85 16.65
C ARG A 166 -4.54 16.00 17.38
N PRO A 167 -4.23 15.38 18.53
CA PRO A 167 -5.12 14.41 19.17
C PRO A 167 -6.38 15.05 19.78
N ASP A 168 -6.27 16.28 20.29
CA ASP A 168 -7.37 16.97 20.96
C ASP A 168 -7.25 18.50 20.92
N ASN A 169 -8.23 19.19 21.50
CA ASN A 169 -8.28 20.65 21.60
C ASN A 169 -7.86 21.19 22.99
N VAL A 170 -7.23 20.38 23.85
CA VAL A 170 -6.94 20.74 25.26
C VAL A 170 -5.80 21.75 25.34
N GLU A 171 -4.78 21.62 24.49
CA GLU A 171 -3.62 22.51 24.50
C GLU A 171 -3.88 23.86 23.81
N GLY A 172 -4.54 24.79 24.52
CA GLY A 172 -4.74 26.16 24.05
C GLY A 172 -6.22 26.56 24.03
N THR A 173 -6.49 27.79 23.59
CA THR A 173 -7.86 28.31 23.55
C THR A 173 -8.60 27.70 22.35
N THR A 174 -9.73 27.04 22.61
CA THR A 174 -10.67 26.62 21.56
C THR A 174 -11.58 27.78 21.19
N GLN A 175 -11.73 28.04 19.89
CA GLN A 175 -12.69 28.97 19.32
C GLN A 175 -13.62 28.22 18.36
N TYR A 176 -14.91 28.56 18.36
CA TYR A 176 -15.87 28.03 17.40
C TYR A 176 -16.07 29.04 16.26
N SER A 177 -15.89 28.60 15.02
CA SER A 177 -16.07 29.45 13.83
C SER A 177 -16.81 28.73 12.71
N THR A 178 -17.49 29.51 11.87
CA THR A 178 -18.10 29.08 10.60
C THR A 178 -17.24 29.44 9.39
N ASP A 179 -16.09 30.07 9.61
CA ASP A 179 -15.21 30.51 8.54
C ASP A 179 -14.64 29.32 7.77
N ALA A 180 -14.36 29.56 6.48
CA ALA A 180 -13.94 28.53 5.54
C ALA A 180 -12.47 28.09 5.68
N TYR A 181 -12.09 27.76 6.92
CA TYR A 181 -10.77 27.28 7.30
C TYR A 181 -10.68 25.75 7.23
N GLY A 182 -9.45 25.25 7.33
CA GLY A 182 -9.18 23.83 7.29
C GLY A 182 -7.71 23.49 7.48
N LEU A 183 -7.36 22.27 7.11
CA LEU A 183 -5.99 21.74 7.15
C LEU A 183 -5.52 21.45 5.73
N SER A 184 -4.28 21.81 5.45
CA SER A 184 -3.59 21.47 4.20
C SER A 184 -2.59 20.37 4.45
N PHE A 185 -2.55 19.41 3.53
CA PHE A 185 -1.73 18.21 3.64
C PHE A 185 -1.26 17.75 2.26
N ASP A 186 -0.20 16.94 2.27
CA ASP A 186 0.29 16.23 1.09
C ASP A 186 0.05 14.73 1.25
N ALA A 187 -0.20 14.05 0.14
CA ALA A 187 -0.39 12.62 0.03
C ALA A 187 0.78 12.01 -0.76
N TYR A 188 1.55 11.14 -0.12
CA TYR A 188 2.71 10.46 -0.71
C TYR A 188 2.34 9.09 -1.29
N SER A 189 1.32 8.45 -0.72
CA SER A 189 0.64 7.26 -1.26
C SER A 189 -0.88 7.50 -1.31
N ALA A 190 -1.62 6.60 -1.94
CA ALA A 190 -3.07 6.61 -1.83
C ALA A 190 -3.48 6.17 -0.43
N PHE A 191 -4.52 6.79 0.14
CA PHE A 191 -5.08 6.42 1.44
C PHE A 191 -6.53 6.90 1.56
N THR A 192 -7.24 6.43 2.58
CA THR A 192 -8.59 6.87 2.94
C THR A 192 -8.58 7.56 4.29
N ILE A 193 -9.15 8.78 4.37
CA ILE A 193 -9.52 9.40 5.64
C ILE A 193 -10.83 8.76 6.10
N LYS A 194 -10.74 7.76 6.99
CA LYS A 194 -11.90 7.01 7.50
C LYS A 194 -12.74 7.91 8.39
N SER A 195 -12.11 8.54 9.38
CA SER A 195 -12.80 9.42 10.32
C SER A 195 -11.90 10.52 10.86
N VAL A 196 -12.51 11.55 11.45
CA VAL A 196 -11.80 12.62 12.17
C VAL A 196 -12.54 12.95 13.46
N LYS A 197 -11.81 13.44 14.46
CA LYS A 197 -12.39 14.02 15.66
C LYS A 197 -12.73 15.49 15.43
N VAL A 198 -13.89 15.91 15.91
CA VAL A 198 -14.38 17.30 15.83
C VAL A 198 -14.97 17.72 17.16
N TYR A 199 -15.01 19.03 17.38
CA TYR A 199 -15.61 19.66 18.56
C TYR A 199 -16.72 20.62 18.13
N THR A 200 -17.86 20.54 18.82
CA THR A 200 -19.08 21.28 18.46
C THR A 200 -19.82 21.79 19.70
N GLU A 201 -20.40 22.99 19.65
CA GLU A 201 -21.34 23.49 20.68
C GLU A 201 -22.81 23.38 20.26
N GLU A 202 -23.06 23.23 18.96
CA GLU A 202 -24.39 23.16 18.38
C GLU A 202 -24.54 21.92 17.51
N ALA A 203 -25.63 21.17 17.70
CA ALA A 203 -26.01 20.11 16.78
C ALA A 203 -26.42 20.69 15.42
N GLY A 204 -26.15 19.95 14.34
CA GLY A 204 -26.53 20.32 12.98
C GLY A 204 -25.55 19.84 11.92
N SER A 205 -25.90 20.07 10.66
CA SER A 205 -25.09 19.65 9.52
C SER A 205 -24.00 20.66 9.18
N ARG A 206 -22.82 20.14 8.81
CA ARG A 206 -21.71 20.89 8.25
C ARG A 206 -21.43 20.39 6.84
N LEU A 207 -21.30 21.30 5.90
CA LEU A 207 -20.83 21.01 4.55
C LEU A 207 -19.31 21.09 4.58
N LEU A 208 -18.65 19.95 4.43
CA LEU A 208 -17.21 19.84 4.29
C LEU A 208 -16.84 19.86 2.80
N ILE A 209 -15.65 20.36 2.49
CA ILE A 209 -15.07 20.31 1.15
C ILE A 209 -13.64 19.77 1.24
N LEU A 210 -13.33 18.83 0.35
CA LEU A 210 -11.98 18.39 0.04
C LEU A 210 -11.59 19.00 -1.30
N GLU A 211 -10.53 19.79 -1.30
CA GLU A 211 -9.94 20.40 -2.49
C GLU A 211 -8.59 19.73 -2.73
N GLY A 212 -8.27 19.42 -3.99
CA GLY A 212 -7.06 18.69 -4.34
C GLY A 212 -6.33 19.29 -5.54
N PRO A 213 -5.20 18.66 -5.92
CA PRO A 213 -4.44 19.02 -7.11
C PRO A 213 -5.31 19.05 -8.37
N ASN A 214 -4.89 19.82 -9.38
CA ASN A 214 -5.54 19.89 -10.69
C ASN A 214 -7.03 20.30 -10.66
N GLY A 215 -7.45 21.01 -9.61
CA GLY A 215 -8.84 21.49 -9.46
C GLY A 215 -9.81 20.42 -8.96
N TYR A 216 -9.32 19.32 -8.39
CA TYR A 216 -10.17 18.34 -7.72
C TYR A 216 -10.99 19.01 -6.62
N SER A 217 -12.29 18.68 -6.55
CA SER A 217 -13.18 19.15 -5.51
C SER A 217 -14.26 18.13 -5.20
N PHE A 218 -14.43 17.81 -3.92
CA PHE A 218 -15.47 16.93 -3.42
C PHE A 218 -16.14 17.56 -2.19
N THR A 219 -17.45 17.42 -2.04
CA THR A 219 -18.17 17.95 -0.88
C THR A 219 -18.98 16.87 -0.18
N LYS A 220 -19.01 16.91 1.16
CA LYS A 220 -19.80 16.00 1.99
C LYS A 220 -20.59 16.78 3.04
N ILE A 221 -21.88 16.51 3.15
CA ILE A 221 -22.70 17.02 4.26
C ILE A 221 -22.64 16.00 5.39
N VAL A 222 -22.27 16.46 6.58
CA VAL A 222 -22.13 15.59 7.74
C VAL A 222 -22.94 16.12 8.92
N PRO A 223 -23.94 15.36 9.43
CA PRO A 223 -24.65 15.72 10.65
C PRO A 223 -23.75 15.48 11.86
N MET A 224 -23.71 16.44 12.78
CA MET A 224 -22.95 16.38 14.03
C MET A 224 -23.85 16.74 15.20
N GLY A 225 -23.64 16.08 16.34
CA GLY A 225 -24.28 16.41 17.62
C GLY A 225 -23.56 17.56 18.34
N VAL A 226 -23.66 17.60 19.66
CA VAL A 226 -22.94 18.54 20.54
C VAL A 226 -21.80 17.79 21.23
N GLY A 227 -20.68 18.48 21.44
CA GLY A 227 -19.51 17.97 22.15
C GLY A 227 -18.41 17.44 21.22
N GLU A 228 -17.51 16.66 21.82
CA GLU A 228 -16.48 15.89 21.11
C GLU A 228 -17.09 14.70 20.40
N GLN A 229 -16.78 14.52 19.12
CA GLN A 229 -17.29 13.43 18.30
C GLN A 229 -16.26 12.95 17.30
N ARG A 230 -16.22 11.64 17.07
CA ARG A 230 -15.56 11.04 15.91
C ARG A 230 -16.56 10.90 14.78
N VAL A 231 -16.22 11.45 13.62
CA VAL A 231 -17.12 11.60 12.49
C VAL A 231 -16.54 10.87 11.27
N GLU A 232 -17.33 9.97 10.70
CA GLU A 232 -16.94 9.20 9.51
C GLU A 232 -16.96 10.03 8.22
N LEU A 233 -15.82 10.08 7.55
CA LEU A 233 -15.62 10.80 6.31
C LEU A 233 -15.51 9.84 5.11
N ASN A 234 -14.77 8.73 5.23
CA ASN A 234 -14.50 7.78 4.15
C ASN A 234 -14.11 8.48 2.84
N LEU A 235 -13.12 9.38 2.92
CA LEU A 235 -12.63 10.15 1.77
C LEU A 235 -11.38 9.49 1.21
N HIS A 236 -11.46 8.99 -0.02
CA HIS A 236 -10.31 8.46 -0.75
C HIS A 236 -9.43 9.59 -1.30
N ILE A 237 -8.12 9.48 -1.07
CA ILE A 237 -7.11 10.46 -1.43
C ILE A 237 -6.11 9.80 -2.37
N GLU A 238 -5.89 10.42 -3.52
CA GLU A 238 -4.84 10.03 -4.46
C GLU A 238 -3.52 10.78 -4.16
N PRO A 239 -2.36 10.19 -4.52
CA PRO A 239 -1.07 10.87 -4.36
C PRO A 239 -1.05 12.26 -4.99
N GLY A 240 -0.54 13.23 -4.25
CA GLY A 240 -0.46 14.63 -4.69
C GLY A 240 -0.27 15.60 -3.53
N GLU A 241 0.23 16.79 -3.86
CA GLU A 241 0.53 17.84 -2.88
C GLU A 241 -0.54 18.94 -2.87
N GLY A 242 -0.67 19.62 -1.73
CA GLY A 242 -1.55 20.79 -1.62
C GLY A 242 -3.04 20.45 -1.50
N TRP A 243 -3.38 19.26 -1.02
CA TRP A 243 -4.74 18.94 -0.61
C TRP A 243 -5.20 19.85 0.53
N VAL A 244 -6.51 20.13 0.60
CA VAL A 244 -7.10 20.88 1.70
C VAL A 244 -8.48 20.33 2.08
N LEU A 245 -8.64 19.94 3.34
CA LEU A 245 -9.94 19.62 3.94
C LEU A 245 -10.45 20.81 4.74
N ARG A 246 -11.62 21.36 4.41
CA ARG A 246 -12.19 22.57 5.02
C ARG A 246 -13.65 22.40 5.45
N LEU A 247 -14.06 23.24 6.40
CA LEU A 247 -15.47 23.59 6.57
C LEU A 247 -15.85 24.55 5.43
N ARG A 248 -16.87 24.24 4.64
CA ARG A 248 -17.37 25.12 3.57
C ARG A 248 -18.54 25.97 4.04
N ALA A 249 -19.46 25.37 4.76
CA ALA A 249 -20.67 26.04 5.27
C ALA A 249 -21.30 25.22 6.40
N GLY A 250 -22.20 25.84 7.15
CA GLY A 250 -23.00 25.19 8.19
C GLY A 250 -22.69 25.75 9.58
N LYS A 251 -22.94 24.91 10.58
CA LYS A 251 -22.77 25.28 11.99
C LYS A 251 -21.29 25.31 12.41
N PRO A 252 -20.91 26.08 13.46
CA PRO A 252 -19.52 26.25 13.85
C PRO A 252 -18.79 24.94 14.20
N LEU A 253 -17.48 24.92 13.97
CA LEU A 253 -16.56 23.87 14.44
C LEU A 253 -15.48 24.48 15.33
N GLY A 254 -15.03 23.71 16.33
CA GLY A 254 -13.94 24.11 17.22
C GLY A 254 -12.59 24.08 16.50
N LEU A 255 -11.81 25.14 16.66
CA LEU A 255 -10.42 25.26 16.22
C LEU A 255 -9.55 25.69 17.41
N SER A 256 -8.28 25.27 17.43
CA SER A 256 -7.33 25.62 18.48
C SER A 256 -6.47 26.82 18.05
N LEU A 257 -6.34 27.82 18.92
CA LEU A 257 -5.60 29.07 18.66
C LEU A 257 -4.10 29.01 19.06
N GLY A 258 -3.55 27.83 19.32
CA GLY A 258 -2.16 27.63 19.74
C GLY A 258 -1.86 26.15 19.94
N GLY A 259 -0.58 25.80 20.20
CA GLY A 259 -0.18 24.41 20.50
C GLY A 259 -0.22 23.48 19.28
N SER A 260 0.14 23.98 18.10
CA SER A 260 0.21 23.17 16.89
C SER A 260 1.66 22.96 16.48
N ASP A 261 2.06 21.71 16.32
CA ASP A 261 3.42 21.31 15.96
C ASP A 261 3.45 20.65 14.58
N TYR A 262 3.11 21.42 13.54
CA TYR A 262 3.19 20.90 12.18
C TYR A 262 4.64 20.63 11.75
N PRO A 263 4.89 19.64 10.87
CA PRO A 263 3.88 18.74 10.27
C PRO A 263 3.53 17.55 11.16
N TYR A 264 2.30 17.04 11.00
CA TYR A 264 1.89 15.73 11.54
C TYR A 264 1.96 14.70 10.43
N VAL A 265 2.77 13.65 10.60
CA VAL A 265 3.21 12.79 9.51
C VAL A 265 2.87 11.33 9.80
N VAL A 266 2.31 10.65 8.80
CA VAL A 266 2.39 9.18 8.67
C VAL A 266 3.47 8.91 7.61
N PRO A 267 4.61 8.30 7.97
CA PRO A 267 5.73 8.12 7.05
C PRO A 267 5.30 7.47 5.73
N ASN A 268 5.75 8.02 4.60
CA ASN A 268 5.43 7.56 3.23
C ASN A 268 3.95 7.58 2.83
N VAL A 269 3.02 8.00 3.71
CA VAL A 269 1.58 8.05 3.42
C VAL A 269 1.10 9.49 3.27
N LEU A 270 1.25 10.31 4.32
CA LEU A 270 0.76 11.69 4.31
C LEU A 270 1.52 12.61 5.27
N SER A 271 1.43 13.91 5.00
CA SER A 271 1.90 14.96 5.90
C SER A 271 0.86 16.08 6.01
N ILE A 272 0.26 16.25 7.20
CA ILE A 272 -0.56 17.42 7.51
C ILE A 272 0.39 18.58 7.80
N ASN A 273 0.53 19.47 6.83
CA ASN A 273 1.59 20.47 6.80
C ASN A 273 1.26 21.75 7.56
N ARG A 274 -0.02 22.15 7.57
CA ARG A 274 -0.43 23.41 8.18
C ARG A 274 -1.94 23.58 8.25
N SER A 275 -2.36 24.53 9.07
CA SER A 275 -3.69 25.14 8.93
C SER A 275 -3.72 26.16 7.77
N THR A 276 -4.91 26.37 7.22
CA THR A 276 -5.15 27.38 6.18
C THR A 276 -5.07 28.82 6.68
N GLN A 277 -4.90 29.04 7.99
CA GLN A 277 -4.80 30.36 8.60
C GLN A 277 -3.35 30.68 8.97
N SER A 278 -2.80 29.89 9.90
CA SER A 278 -1.49 30.11 10.51
C SER A 278 -0.90 28.79 11.01
N LEU A 279 0.42 28.71 11.14
CA LEU A 279 1.11 27.51 11.65
C LEU A 279 0.86 27.27 13.15
N ILE A 280 0.43 28.28 13.90
CA ILE A 280 0.13 28.11 15.33
C ILE A 280 -1.27 27.54 15.60
N TYR A 281 -2.19 27.65 14.63
CA TYR A 281 -3.59 27.23 14.80
C TYR A 281 -3.82 25.81 14.29
N TYR A 282 -4.81 25.12 14.85
CA TYR A 282 -5.28 23.82 14.38
C TYR A 282 -6.76 23.88 14.05
N ASN A 283 -7.12 23.72 12.77
CA ASN A 283 -8.49 23.95 12.32
C ASN A 283 -9.31 22.66 12.25
N TYR A 284 -10.34 22.56 13.09
CA TYR A 284 -11.55 21.74 12.94
C TYR A 284 -11.40 20.21 13.01
N PHE A 285 -10.45 19.62 12.31
CA PHE A 285 -10.36 18.19 12.05
C PHE A 285 -9.16 17.59 12.79
N TYR A 286 -9.41 17.08 13.99
CA TYR A 286 -8.42 16.50 14.89
C TYR A 286 -8.31 15.00 14.66
N ASP A 287 -7.20 14.40 15.10
CA ASP A 287 -7.06 12.96 15.32
C ASP A 287 -7.67 12.11 14.18
N TRP A 288 -7.11 12.28 12.99
CA TRP A 288 -7.53 11.64 11.74
C TRP A 288 -7.21 10.16 11.83
N GLU A 289 -8.21 9.32 11.58
CA GLU A 289 -8.03 7.89 11.37
C GLU A 289 -7.85 7.68 9.86
N VAL A 290 -6.67 7.22 9.46
CA VAL A 290 -6.32 6.99 8.06
C VAL A 290 -6.03 5.51 7.81
N GLU A 291 -6.52 5.01 6.69
CA GLU A 291 -6.30 3.63 6.20
C GLU A 291 -5.54 3.70 4.87
N TYR A 292 -4.46 2.93 4.68
CA TYR A 292 -3.59 3.02 3.50
C TYR A 292 -3.10 1.67 3.00
#